data_AF-A0A6N8NNG3-F1
#
_entry.id   AF-A0A6N8NNG3-F1
#
_cell.length_a   1.000
_cell.length_b   1.000
_cell.length_c   1.000
_cell.angle_alpha   90.00
_cell.angle_beta   90.00
_cell.angle_gamma   90.00
#
_symmetry.space_group_name_H-M   'P 1'
#
loop_
_entity.id
_entity.type
_entity.pdbx_description
1 polymer ?
#
loop_
_entity_poly.entity_id
_entity_poly.type
_entity_poly.pdbx_seq_one_letter_code
_entity_poly.pdbx_strand_id
1 'polypeptide(L)'
;MSNPPYGERGVGASVARAARWGRIENYMAQVNDSLCLLVQVESKTALDNLDEILDVEGIDGVFIGPADLSASLGYPDNAGHPEVQRIIETSIRRIRAAGKAAGFLAVAPDMAQQCLAWGANFVAVGVDTMLYSDALD
;
A
#
# COMPACT_ATOMS: atom_id res chain seq x y z
N MET A 1 4.96 -2.47 -13.88
CA MET A 1 3.62 -2.77 -14.46
C MET A 1 3.36 -2.08 -15.80
N SER A 2 4.27 -1.23 -16.28
CA SER A 2 4.09 -0.46 -17.52
C SER A 2 4.39 -1.27 -18.79
N ASN A 3 3.84 -0.85 -19.91
CA ASN A 3 4.19 -1.37 -21.24
C ASN A 3 5.56 -0.85 -21.71
N PRO A 4 6.23 -1.54 -22.66
CA PRO A 4 7.47 -1.05 -23.26
C PRO A 4 7.33 0.35 -23.89
N PRO A 5 8.38 1.20 -23.85
CA PRO A 5 9.72 0.93 -23.33
C PRO A 5 9.87 1.10 -21.81
N TYR A 6 8.84 1.59 -21.11
CA TYR A 6 8.91 1.93 -19.68
C TYR A 6 8.78 0.74 -18.72
N GLY A 7 8.51 -0.45 -19.25
CA GLY A 7 8.39 -1.68 -18.49
C GLY A 7 8.16 -2.88 -19.41
N GLU A 8 7.79 -4.01 -18.80
CA GLU A 8 7.77 -5.31 -19.47
C GLU A 8 6.35 -5.90 -19.58
N ARG A 9 5.29 -5.10 -19.37
CA ARG A 9 3.90 -5.59 -19.49
C ARG A 9 3.62 -6.02 -20.93
N GLY A 10 3.26 -7.28 -21.11
CA GLY A 10 2.83 -7.84 -22.40
C GLY A 10 1.63 -7.11 -23.02
N VAL A 11 1.59 -7.07 -24.35
CA VAL A 11 0.56 -6.36 -25.12
C VAL A 11 -0.57 -7.31 -25.50
N GLY A 12 -1.82 -6.91 -25.26
CA GLY A 12 -3.00 -7.74 -25.52
C GLY A 12 -4.33 -7.00 -25.39
N ALA A 13 -4.39 -5.72 -25.74
CA ALA A 13 -5.58 -4.88 -25.52
C ALA A 13 -6.86 -5.42 -26.20
N SER A 14 -6.75 -6.03 -27.38
CA SER A 14 -7.92 -6.56 -28.12
C SER A 14 -8.66 -7.68 -27.37
N VAL A 15 -7.96 -8.45 -26.54
CA VAL A 15 -8.51 -9.59 -25.80
C VAL A 15 -8.71 -9.33 -24.31
N ALA A 16 -8.17 -8.22 -23.79
CA ALA A 16 -8.17 -7.93 -22.36
C ALA A 16 -9.41 -7.16 -21.89
N ARG A 17 -10.00 -7.59 -20.75
CA ARG A 17 -11.07 -6.86 -20.03
C ARG A 17 -10.67 -5.41 -19.72
N ALA A 18 -9.39 -5.18 -19.41
CA ALA A 18 -8.85 -3.87 -19.06
C ALA A 18 -9.10 -2.82 -20.16
N ALA A 19 -8.93 -3.20 -21.43
CA ALA A 19 -9.21 -2.36 -22.60
C ALA A 19 -10.65 -2.52 -23.14
N ARG A 20 -11.53 -3.17 -22.36
CA ARG A 20 -12.91 -3.54 -22.76
C ARG A 20 -12.97 -4.32 -24.08
N TRP A 21 -12.03 -5.26 -24.25
CA TRP A 21 -11.88 -6.05 -25.48
C TRP A 21 -11.71 -5.15 -26.72
N GLY A 22 -10.74 -4.23 -26.66
CA GLY A 22 -10.42 -3.28 -27.73
C GLY A 22 -11.39 -2.10 -27.91
N ARG A 23 -12.35 -1.89 -27.00
CA ARG A 23 -13.32 -0.79 -27.09
C ARG A 23 -12.83 0.53 -26.51
N ILE A 24 -11.77 0.52 -25.71
CA ILE A 24 -11.14 1.76 -25.23
C ILE A 24 -10.17 2.25 -26.30
N GLU A 25 -10.53 3.36 -26.92
CA GLU A 25 -9.66 4.06 -27.88
C GLU A 25 -8.35 4.46 -27.22
N ASN A 26 -7.23 4.36 -27.96
CA ASN A 26 -5.90 4.74 -27.51
C ASN A 26 -5.45 4.13 -26.17
N TYR A 27 -6.04 3.00 -25.76
CA TYR A 27 -5.75 2.37 -24.47
C TYR A 27 -4.24 2.19 -24.22
N MET A 28 -3.50 1.69 -25.23
CA MET A 28 -2.07 1.42 -25.08
C MET A 28 -1.23 2.69 -24.87
N ALA A 29 -1.69 3.85 -25.34
CA ALA A 29 -1.01 5.12 -25.16
C ALA A 29 -1.28 5.73 -23.77
N GLN A 30 -2.42 5.42 -23.16
CA GLN A 30 -2.90 6.08 -21.93
C GLN A 30 -2.74 5.20 -20.67
N VAL A 31 -2.65 3.88 -20.84
CA VAL A 31 -2.75 2.96 -19.71
C VAL A 31 -1.63 3.16 -18.69
N ASN A 32 -0.40 3.45 -19.13
CA ASN A 32 0.74 3.61 -18.24
C ASN A 32 0.52 4.77 -17.24
N ASP A 33 -0.07 5.88 -17.70
CA ASP A 33 -0.33 7.06 -16.88
C ASP A 33 -1.51 6.86 -15.90
N SER A 34 -2.28 5.79 -16.08
CA SER A 34 -3.45 5.47 -15.25
C SER A 34 -3.18 4.37 -14.22
N LEU A 35 -1.95 3.86 -14.15
CA LEU A 35 -1.57 2.84 -13.16
C LEU A 35 -1.22 3.51 -11.84
N CYS A 36 -1.63 2.88 -10.74
CA CYS A 36 -1.23 3.24 -9.39
C CYS A 36 -0.51 2.04 -8.76
N LEU A 37 0.74 2.24 -8.33
CA LEU A 37 1.56 1.24 -7.68
C LEU A 37 1.72 1.57 -6.20
N LEU A 38 1.14 0.72 -5.37
CA LEU A 38 1.28 0.75 -3.92
C LEU A 38 2.14 -0.45 -3.51
N VAL A 39 3.26 -0.20 -2.84
CA VAL A 39 4.14 -1.27 -2.33
C VAL A 39 3.95 -1.46 -0.83
N GLN A 40 4.18 -2.66 -0.33
CA GLN A 40 4.10 -2.95 1.11
C GLN A 40 5.49 -2.91 1.74
N VAL A 41 5.63 -2.15 2.83
CA VAL A 41 6.80 -2.17 3.71
C VAL A 41 6.37 -2.80 5.02
N GLU A 42 6.69 -4.09 5.15
CA GLU A 42 6.17 -4.96 6.22
C GLU A 42 7.23 -5.89 6.80
N SER A 43 8.50 -5.61 6.52
CA SER A 43 9.63 -6.31 7.13
C SER A 43 10.68 -5.31 7.61
N LYS A 44 11.52 -5.74 8.55
CA LYS A 44 12.68 -4.96 9.01
C LYS A 44 13.58 -4.57 7.83
N THR A 45 13.88 -5.51 6.93
CA THR A 45 14.68 -5.22 5.74
C THR A 45 14.03 -4.17 4.84
N ALA A 46 12.72 -4.24 4.62
CA ALA A 46 12.02 -3.22 3.83
C ALA A 46 12.04 -1.84 4.53
N LEU A 47 11.93 -1.82 5.85
CA LEU A 47 12.00 -0.61 6.66
C LEU A 47 13.40 0.04 6.61
N ASP A 48 14.45 -0.78 6.70
CA ASP A 48 15.84 -0.34 6.60
C ASP A 48 16.15 0.29 5.23
N ASN A 49 15.47 -0.16 4.17
CA ASN A 49 15.58 0.37 2.81
C ASN A 49 14.49 1.39 2.44
N LEU A 50 13.73 1.92 3.42
CA LEU A 50 12.57 2.75 3.13
C LEU A 50 12.92 3.97 2.27
N ASP A 51 14.03 4.65 2.54
CA ASP A 51 14.40 5.85 1.76
C ASP A 51 14.70 5.49 0.29
N GLU A 52 15.43 4.40 0.03
CA GLU A 52 15.70 3.93 -1.33
C GLU A 52 14.40 3.56 -2.06
N ILE A 53 13.44 2.93 -1.37
CA ILE A 53 12.10 2.64 -1.90
C ILE A 53 11.33 3.93 -2.21
N LEU A 54 11.45 4.95 -1.36
CA LEU A 54 10.83 6.26 -1.56
C LEU A 54 11.46 7.04 -2.72
N ASP A 55 12.68 6.72 -3.13
CA ASP A 55 13.32 7.35 -4.30
C ASP A 55 12.95 6.67 -5.64
N VAL A 56 12.34 5.48 -5.62
CA VAL A 56 11.93 4.78 -6.85
C VAL A 56 10.80 5.52 -7.57
N GLU A 57 11.06 5.94 -8.81
CA GLU A 57 10.07 6.52 -9.72
C GLU A 57 8.96 5.50 -10.05
N GLY A 58 7.70 5.99 -10.08
CA GLY A 58 6.54 5.16 -10.39
C GLY A 58 5.95 4.39 -9.20
N ILE A 59 6.51 4.53 -7.98
CA ILE A 59 5.80 4.14 -6.74
C ILE A 59 4.97 5.33 -6.27
N ASP A 60 3.66 5.17 -6.26
CA ASP A 60 2.70 6.22 -5.87
C ASP A 60 2.45 6.26 -4.37
N GLY A 61 2.61 5.11 -3.71
CA GLY A 61 2.40 5.01 -2.28
C GLY A 61 3.04 3.79 -1.63
N VAL A 62 3.18 3.88 -0.32
CA VAL A 62 3.71 2.83 0.54
C VAL A 62 2.67 2.49 1.60
N PHE A 63 2.35 1.21 1.69
CA PHE A 63 1.47 0.64 2.68
C PHE A 63 2.30 -0.04 3.77
N ILE A 64 2.00 0.23 5.04
CA ILE A 64 2.63 -0.46 6.16
C ILE A 64 1.72 -1.61 6.61
N GLY A 65 2.21 -2.85 6.53
CA GLY A 65 1.52 -4.05 6.99
C GLY A 65 1.79 -4.31 8.47
N PRO A 66 0.85 -4.04 9.40
CA PRO A 66 1.16 -4.07 10.83
C PRO A 66 1.49 -5.45 11.38
N ALA A 67 0.82 -6.51 10.92
CA ALA A 67 1.01 -7.88 11.41
C ALA A 67 2.38 -8.43 11.03
N ASP A 68 2.72 -8.39 9.74
CA ASP A 68 4.02 -8.85 9.25
C ASP A 68 5.17 -7.99 9.77
N LEU A 69 4.97 -6.66 9.87
CA LEU A 69 5.99 -5.76 10.42
C LEU A 69 6.28 -6.08 11.89
N SER A 70 5.24 -6.27 12.71
CA SER A 70 5.43 -6.59 14.12
C SER A 70 6.15 -7.93 14.27
N ALA A 71 5.77 -8.96 13.51
CA ALA A 71 6.45 -10.24 13.49
C ALA A 71 7.93 -10.10 13.06
N SER A 72 8.21 -9.35 12.00
CA SER A 72 9.57 -9.12 11.51
C SER A 72 10.46 -8.34 12.50
N LEU A 73 9.86 -7.51 13.35
CA LEU A 73 10.54 -6.77 14.42
C LEU A 73 10.69 -7.58 15.73
N GLY A 74 10.20 -8.82 15.78
CA GLY A 74 10.28 -9.67 16.98
C GLY A 74 9.07 -9.58 17.92
N TYR A 75 7.96 -9.02 17.46
CA TYR A 75 6.69 -8.86 18.18
C TYR A 75 5.54 -9.56 17.42
N PRO A 76 5.57 -10.89 17.26
CA PRO A 76 4.51 -11.61 16.55
C PRO A 76 3.15 -11.34 17.20
N ASP A 77 2.14 -11.10 16.36
CA ASP A 77 0.75 -10.77 16.73
C ASP A 77 0.58 -9.56 17.66
N ASN A 78 1.62 -8.73 17.84
CA ASN A 78 1.59 -7.57 18.72
C ASN A 78 2.00 -6.28 18.00
N ALA A 79 1.19 -5.89 17.01
CA ALA A 79 1.34 -4.61 16.32
C ALA A 79 1.14 -3.40 17.26
N GLY A 80 0.43 -3.57 18.38
CA GLY A 80 0.24 -2.55 19.41
C GLY A 80 1.45 -2.28 20.30
N HIS A 81 2.54 -3.05 20.14
CA HIS A 81 3.74 -2.84 20.95
C HIS A 81 4.26 -1.40 20.77
N PRO A 82 4.64 -0.68 21.85
CA PRO A 82 5.00 0.74 21.78
C PRO A 82 6.10 1.05 20.74
N GLU A 83 7.08 0.17 20.62
CA GLU A 83 8.15 0.33 19.63
C GLU A 83 7.64 0.14 18.19
N VAL A 84 6.72 -0.80 17.96
CA VAL A 84 6.12 -1.03 16.65
C VAL A 84 5.26 0.17 16.26
N GLN A 85 4.45 0.69 17.18
CA GLN A 85 3.64 1.90 16.96
C GLN A 85 4.50 3.12 16.64
N ARG A 86 5.60 3.33 17.37
CA ARG A 86 6.57 4.41 17.09
C ARG A 86 7.17 4.28 15.69
N ILE A 87 7.52 3.06 15.28
CA ILE A 87 8.07 2.78 13.94
C ILE A 87 7.02 3.04 12.86
N ILE A 88 5.77 2.62 13.06
CA ILE A 88 4.65 2.84 12.13
C ILE A 88 4.42 4.35 11.95
N GLU A 89 4.29 5.10 13.05
CA GLU A 89 4.13 6.55 13.00
C GLU A 89 5.26 7.22 12.22
N THR A 90 6.51 6.90 12.57
CA THR A 90 7.69 7.48 11.93
C THR A 90 7.71 7.16 10.43
N SER A 91 7.36 5.92 10.07
CA SER A 91 7.31 5.48 8.67
C SER A 91 6.24 6.23 7.88
N ILE A 92 5.02 6.35 8.42
CA ILE A 92 3.94 7.12 7.78
C ILE A 92 4.40 8.56 7.53
N ARG A 93 5.00 9.22 8.52
CA ARG A 93 5.49 10.60 8.36
C ARG A 93 6.59 10.71 7.30
N ARG A 94 7.53 9.76 7.26
CA ARG A 94 8.60 9.72 6.23
C ARG A 94 8.03 9.54 4.82
N ILE A 95 7.11 8.59 4.64
CA ILE A 95 6.44 8.36 3.35
C ILE A 95 5.75 9.63 2.87
N ARG A 96 5.03 10.31 3.76
CA ARG A 96 4.33 11.58 3.45
C ARG A 96 5.31 12.71 3.15
N ALA A 97 6.41 12.81 3.87
CA ALA A 97 7.45 13.81 3.65
C ALA A 97 8.14 13.64 2.28
N ALA A 98 8.25 12.40 1.78
CA ALA A 98 8.75 12.10 0.44
C ALA A 98 7.72 12.37 -0.69
N GLY A 99 6.54 12.91 -0.35
CA GLY A 99 5.49 13.21 -1.33
C GLY A 99 4.69 12.00 -1.81
N LYS A 100 4.94 10.80 -1.26
CA LYS A 100 4.18 9.57 -1.59
C LYS A 100 2.97 9.41 -0.69
N ALA A 101 1.98 8.63 -1.15
CA ALA A 101 0.83 8.30 -0.34
C ALA A 101 1.21 7.27 0.73
N ALA A 102 0.76 7.46 1.98
CA ALA A 102 0.95 6.48 3.05
C ALA A 102 -0.35 5.71 3.30
N GLY A 103 -0.25 4.39 3.48
CA GLY A 103 -1.41 3.56 3.78
C GLY A 103 -1.20 2.55 4.88
N PHE A 104 -2.33 2.08 5.42
CA PHE A 104 -2.35 1.21 6.60
C PHE A 104 -3.66 0.41 6.68
N LEU A 105 -3.65 -0.72 7.38
CA LEU A 105 -4.85 -1.47 7.78
C LEU A 105 -5.11 -1.23 9.27
N ALA A 106 -6.18 -0.50 9.59
CA ALA A 106 -6.62 -0.21 10.94
C ALA A 106 -8.05 -0.70 11.14
N VAL A 107 -8.20 -1.94 11.61
CA VAL A 107 -9.53 -2.55 11.85
C VAL A 107 -10.25 -1.99 13.08
N ALA A 108 -9.53 -1.27 13.95
CA ALA A 108 -10.12 -0.55 15.08
C ALA A 108 -10.33 0.95 14.73
N PRO A 109 -11.50 1.55 15.01
CA PRO A 109 -11.80 2.93 14.64
C PRO A 109 -10.83 3.98 15.21
N ASP A 110 -10.37 3.80 16.45
CA ASP A 110 -9.38 4.66 17.11
C ASP A 110 -8.02 4.62 16.40
N MET A 111 -7.54 3.42 16.05
CA MET A 111 -6.34 3.24 15.26
C MET A 111 -6.46 3.91 13.88
N ALA A 112 -7.63 3.81 13.24
CA ALA A 112 -7.86 4.46 11.94
C ALA A 112 -7.75 5.99 12.06
N GLN A 113 -8.36 6.60 13.08
CA GLN A 113 -8.23 8.03 13.36
C GLN A 113 -6.78 8.42 13.65
N GLN A 114 -6.06 7.60 14.41
CA GLN A 114 -4.66 7.83 14.73
C GLN A 114 -3.77 7.80 13.49
N CYS A 115 -3.95 6.83 12.60
CA CYS A 115 -3.23 6.77 11.32
C CYS A 115 -3.49 7.99 10.43
N LEU A 116 -4.75 8.44 10.35
CA LEU A 116 -5.11 9.66 9.62
C LEU A 116 -4.43 10.89 10.25
N ALA A 117 -4.38 10.99 11.58
CA ALA A 117 -3.68 12.07 12.29
C ALA A 117 -2.16 12.05 12.06
N TRP A 118 -1.56 10.88 11.86
CA TRP A 118 -0.15 10.76 11.43
C TRP A 118 0.08 11.15 9.98
N GLY A 119 -0.98 11.23 9.17
CA GLY A 119 -0.97 11.71 7.80
C GLY A 119 -1.22 10.65 6.73
N ALA A 120 -1.65 9.43 7.11
CA ALA A 120 -2.01 8.40 6.14
C ALA A 120 -3.13 8.88 5.19
N ASN A 121 -3.03 8.50 3.91
CA ASN A 121 -3.96 8.87 2.86
C ASN A 121 -5.00 7.77 2.57
N PHE A 122 -4.57 6.51 2.61
CA PHE A 122 -5.42 5.37 2.26
C PHE A 122 -5.40 4.33 3.39
N VAL A 123 -6.48 4.33 4.18
CA VAL A 123 -6.61 3.47 5.36
C VAL A 123 -7.72 2.46 5.11
N ALA A 124 -7.38 1.18 5.09
CA ALA A 124 -8.38 0.12 5.14
C ALA A 124 -8.88 -0.01 6.58
N VAL A 125 -10.18 0.13 6.79
CA VAL A 125 -10.78 0.23 8.14
C VAL A 125 -11.52 -1.03 8.58
N GLY A 126 -11.45 -2.10 7.79
CA GLY A 126 -12.15 -3.35 8.07
C GLY A 126 -11.81 -4.42 7.05
N VAL A 127 -12.10 -5.65 7.43
CA VAL A 127 -12.02 -6.83 6.57
C VAL A 127 -13.39 -7.49 6.60
N ASP A 128 -13.96 -7.76 5.42
CA ASP A 128 -15.31 -8.29 5.28
C ASP A 128 -15.53 -9.60 6.05
N THR A 129 -14.54 -10.50 6.03
CA THR A 129 -14.58 -11.77 6.79
C THR A 129 -14.59 -11.57 8.30
N MET A 130 -13.84 -10.60 8.82
CA MET A 130 -13.86 -10.24 10.24
C MET A 130 -15.22 -9.65 10.63
N LEU A 131 -15.69 -8.65 9.88
CA LEU A 131 -16.98 -8.01 10.12
C LEU A 131 -18.14 -9.01 10.06
N TYR A 132 -18.12 -9.92 9.10
CA TYR A 132 -19.12 -10.96 8.99
C TYR A 132 -19.08 -11.93 10.17
N SER A 133 -17.88 -12.37 10.59
CA SER A 133 -17.72 -13.30 11.70
C SER A 133 -18.13 -12.66 13.03
N ASP A 134 -17.66 -11.44 13.31
CA ASP A 134 -17.98 -10.68 14.51
C ASP A 134 -19.49 -10.39 14.65
N ALA A 135 -20.22 -10.27 13.53
CA ALA A 135 -21.66 -10.01 13.54
C ALA A 135 -22.52 -11.26 13.80
N LEU A 136 -21.92 -12.45 13.77
CA LEU A 136 -22.61 -13.71 14.08
C LEU A 136 -22.54 -14.09 15.57
N ASP A 137 -21.63 -13.46 16.33
CA ASP A 137 -21.48 -13.61 17.78
C ASP A 137 -22.37 -12.63 18.56
#